data_AF-A0AB37WT53-F1
#
_entry.id   AF-A0AB37WT53-F1
#
_cell.length_a   1.000
_cell.length_b   1.000
_cell.length_c   1.000
_cell.angle_alpha   90.00
_cell.angle_beta   90.00
_cell.angle_gamma   90.00
#
_symmetry.space_group_name_H-M   'P 1'
#
loop_
_entity.id
_entity.type
_entity.pdbx_description
1 polymer ?
#
loop_
_entity_poly.entity_id
_entity_poly.type
_entity_poly.pdbx_seq_one_letter_code
_entity_poly.pdbx_strand_id
1 'polypeptide(L)'
;MATAVKPEDTATVQLDEADERKGPTITTKSLPSTEDVEITRLPTEDDLQLLTSSGPKSTFHVYDKHGCHKCISPILDPVLEQRSGPTIKQQKAKHKERKERQDAGLPRVEPDNNAFFLHRPYLAFHVPPRVLYMGNSKRMAQPAVLVHEGCWWKEYKLQLLPSIPDIIDPRGVVGWRHNGGDKKALKLDDHKLKGYKVRTWRLWGETGKDYVHSVKAIRQTGDGMDPDVAKDSSIKSGEPAMANEVVYLRWTNPLSRHTRCYHFHYAGIDFFWKGTGSVQESRTCGFMLRFNHLKLVAKLPVTDKKEEMQVEVCLGTYTSSVAARKSGILEFFDAVILRLIDEFAPSMLARPEEECEEKEQDVVRISRMKRSTLYQVFVATAMCMIKSEKEKRHTLLDLIIAGITEGGGAGG
;
A
#
# COMPACT_ATOMS: atom_id res chain seq x y z
N MET A 1 -63.16 36.03 -38.20
CA MET A 1 -61.91 35.88 -38.98
C MET A 1 -61.41 34.46 -38.73
N ALA A 2 -61.79 33.41 -39.48
CA ALA A 2 -62.39 33.28 -40.83
C ALA A 2 -61.39 33.19 -42.01
N THR A 3 -60.75 32.01 -42.10
CA THR A 3 -60.05 31.36 -43.24
C THR A 3 -59.94 29.88 -42.81
N ALA A 4 -60.36 28.80 -43.51
CA ALA A 4 -60.56 28.50 -44.95
C ALA A 4 -59.25 28.60 -45.74
N VAL A 5 -58.79 27.62 -46.55
CA VAL A 5 -59.42 26.49 -47.29
C VAL A 5 -58.47 25.24 -47.13
N LYS A 6 -58.87 23.97 -46.91
CA LYS A 6 -59.53 22.93 -47.77
C LYS A 6 -58.67 22.47 -48.99
N PRO A 7 -58.83 21.24 -49.56
CA PRO A 7 -58.62 19.91 -48.94
C PRO A 7 -57.90 18.90 -49.91
N GLU A 8 -58.32 17.62 -49.90
CA GLU A 8 -58.06 16.52 -50.86
C GLU A 8 -56.68 15.80 -50.75
N ASP A 9 -56.56 14.48 -50.96
CA ASP A 9 -57.55 13.50 -51.48
C ASP A 9 -57.46 12.06 -50.88
N THR A 10 -58.41 11.20 -51.29
CA THR A 10 -58.58 9.71 -51.21
C THR A 10 -57.34 8.83 -50.94
N ALA A 11 -57.42 7.59 -50.41
CA ALA A 11 -58.47 6.74 -49.79
C ALA A 11 -57.73 5.52 -49.12
N THR A 12 -58.25 4.34 -48.72
CA THR A 12 -59.53 3.60 -48.89
C THR A 12 -59.70 2.60 -47.71
N VAL A 13 -60.83 1.89 -47.61
CA VAL A 13 -61.04 0.77 -46.67
C VAL A 13 -61.13 -0.58 -47.42
N GLN A 14 -60.54 -1.63 -46.86
CA GLN A 14 -61.04 -3.00 -47.03
C GLN A 14 -61.14 -3.69 -45.66
N LEU A 15 -62.25 -4.41 -45.48
CA LEU A 15 -62.49 -5.41 -44.43
C LEU A 15 -62.33 -6.78 -45.08
N ASP A 16 -62.02 -7.80 -44.28
CA ASP A 16 -62.51 -9.16 -44.51
C ASP A 16 -62.67 -9.88 -43.16
N GLU A 17 -63.59 -10.84 -43.11
CA GLU A 17 -64.03 -11.54 -41.88
C GLU A 17 -63.42 -12.96 -41.76
N ALA A 18 -63.97 -13.78 -40.85
CA ALA A 18 -63.78 -15.23 -40.67
C ALA A 18 -62.50 -15.75 -39.96
N ASP A 19 -62.56 -16.78 -39.08
CA ASP A 19 -63.71 -17.22 -38.27
C ASP A 19 -63.29 -18.02 -37.00
N GLU A 20 -64.20 -18.04 -36.03
CA GLU A 20 -64.50 -19.05 -34.99
C GLU A 20 -63.47 -19.86 -34.16
N ARG A 21 -63.82 -19.95 -32.85
CA ARG A 21 -63.70 -21.12 -31.93
C ARG A 21 -62.30 -21.61 -31.50
N LYS A 22 -61.89 -21.18 -30.30
CA LYS A 22 -62.02 -21.97 -29.04
C LYS A 22 -61.65 -21.15 -27.79
N GLY A 23 -62.46 -21.26 -26.73
CA GLY A 23 -62.26 -20.50 -25.48
C GLY A 23 -61.35 -21.20 -24.47
N PRO A 24 -60.71 -20.47 -23.53
CA PRO A 24 -59.85 -21.03 -22.50
C PRO A 24 -60.63 -21.45 -21.25
N THR A 25 -60.70 -22.75 -20.96
CA THR A 25 -61.14 -23.25 -19.64
C THR A 25 -60.09 -22.94 -18.59
N ILE A 26 -60.43 -22.15 -17.57
CA ILE A 26 -59.55 -21.86 -16.44
C ILE A 26 -59.24 -23.18 -15.71
N THR A 27 -57.97 -23.56 -15.64
CA THR A 27 -57.49 -24.69 -14.85
C THR A 27 -56.25 -24.28 -14.07
N THR A 28 -56.39 -24.18 -12.75
CA THR A 28 -55.29 -23.83 -11.83
C THR A 28 -54.20 -24.89 -11.87
N LYS A 29 -52.95 -24.48 -12.05
CA LYS A 29 -51.76 -25.30 -11.76
C LYS A 29 -50.82 -24.56 -10.83
N SER A 30 -50.17 -25.31 -9.95
CA SER A 30 -49.28 -24.83 -8.89
C SER A 30 -47.96 -24.27 -9.42
N LEU A 31 -47.24 -23.52 -8.57
CA LEU A 31 -45.93 -22.96 -8.90
C LEU A 31 -44.94 -24.04 -9.39
N PRO A 32 -44.19 -23.80 -10.48
CA PRO A 32 -42.85 -24.31 -10.64
C PRO A 32 -41.86 -23.50 -9.76
N SER A 33 -40.72 -24.10 -9.43
CA SER A 33 -39.64 -23.49 -8.65
C SER A 33 -38.93 -22.37 -9.41
N THR A 34 -38.65 -21.25 -8.74
CA THR A 34 -37.69 -20.24 -9.21
C THR A 34 -36.26 -20.71 -8.95
N GLU A 35 -35.81 -21.69 -9.72
CA GLU A 35 -34.42 -21.68 -10.19
C GLU A 35 -34.32 -20.70 -11.39
N ASP A 36 -33.19 -20.65 -12.08
CA ASP A 36 -32.95 -19.74 -13.22
C ASP A 36 -33.12 -18.23 -12.94
N VAL A 37 -32.58 -17.78 -11.79
CA VAL A 37 -31.80 -16.53 -11.84
C VAL A 37 -30.43 -16.90 -12.39
N GLU A 38 -30.19 -16.57 -13.67
CA GLU A 38 -28.87 -16.75 -14.30
C GLU A 38 -27.87 -15.78 -13.66
N ILE A 39 -27.27 -16.20 -12.54
CA ILE A 39 -26.15 -15.50 -11.93
C ILE A 39 -24.97 -15.64 -12.88
N THR A 40 -24.72 -14.59 -13.68
CA THR A 40 -23.54 -14.49 -14.56
C THR A 40 -22.28 -14.61 -13.70
N ARG A 41 -21.73 -15.84 -13.61
CA ARG A 41 -20.55 -16.11 -12.81
C ARG A 41 -19.36 -15.44 -13.49
N LEU A 42 -18.67 -14.58 -12.75
CA LEU A 42 -17.33 -14.13 -13.13
C LEU A 42 -16.44 -15.37 -13.36
N PRO A 43 -15.49 -15.34 -14.32
CA PRO A 43 -14.64 -16.49 -14.62
C PRO A 43 -14.00 -17.09 -13.37
N THR A 44 -14.07 -18.42 -13.26
CA THR A 44 -13.53 -19.19 -12.14
C THR A 44 -12.01 -18.99 -12.06
N GLU A 45 -11.43 -18.88 -10.85
CA GLU A 45 -9.99 -18.56 -10.69
C GLU A 45 -9.02 -19.67 -11.18
N ASP A 46 -9.50 -20.77 -11.77
CA ASP A 46 -8.66 -21.87 -12.29
C ASP A 46 -7.92 -21.50 -13.59
N ASP A 47 -8.57 -20.79 -14.53
CA ASP A 47 -7.93 -20.36 -15.79
C ASP A 47 -6.78 -19.37 -15.56
N LEU A 48 -6.81 -18.63 -14.44
CA LEU A 48 -5.75 -17.70 -14.04
C LEU A 48 -4.62 -18.35 -13.22
N GLN A 49 -4.77 -19.60 -12.76
CA GLN A 49 -3.73 -20.28 -12.00
C GLN A 49 -2.61 -20.85 -12.89
N LEU A 50 -2.92 -21.23 -14.13
CA LEU A 50 -2.01 -21.97 -15.03
C LEU A 50 -0.70 -21.24 -15.42
N LEU A 51 -0.60 -19.93 -15.19
CA LEU A 51 0.61 -19.13 -15.46
C LEU A 51 1.53 -18.92 -14.23
N THR A 52 1.21 -19.48 -13.05
CA THR A 52 1.76 -18.97 -11.78
C THR A 52 2.81 -19.83 -11.07
N SER A 53 3.11 -21.06 -11.51
CA SER A 53 3.70 -22.09 -10.63
C SER A 53 5.22 -22.38 -10.72
N SER A 54 6.00 -21.74 -11.61
CA SER A 54 7.44 -22.08 -11.79
C SER A 54 8.44 -20.91 -11.85
N GLY A 55 7.99 -19.66 -11.78
CA GLY A 55 8.88 -18.49 -11.85
C GLY A 55 9.59 -18.15 -10.53
N PRO A 56 10.75 -17.47 -10.56
CA PRO A 56 11.35 -16.88 -9.38
C PRO A 56 10.39 -15.91 -8.67
N LYS A 57 10.37 -15.99 -7.33
CA LYS A 57 9.55 -15.14 -6.46
C LYS A 57 10.34 -14.60 -5.28
N SER A 58 9.88 -13.48 -4.75
CA SER A 58 10.41 -12.83 -3.54
C SER A 58 9.39 -12.95 -2.42
N THR A 59 9.77 -13.55 -1.30
CA THR A 59 8.92 -13.72 -0.12
C THR A 59 9.44 -12.84 1.01
N PHE A 60 8.58 -12.02 1.60
CA PHE A 60 8.89 -11.13 2.73
C PHE A 60 8.01 -11.44 3.94
N HIS A 61 8.57 -11.32 5.14
CA HIS A 61 7.87 -11.47 6.40
C HIS A 61 7.76 -10.12 7.10
N VAL A 62 6.54 -9.72 7.45
CA VAL A 62 6.21 -8.37 7.93
C VAL A 62 6.02 -8.40 9.45
N TYR A 63 7.05 -8.01 10.20
CA TYR A 63 7.07 -8.05 11.67
C TYR A 63 6.81 -6.69 12.33
N ASP A 64 6.01 -6.67 13.40
CA ASP A 64 5.70 -5.47 14.20
C ASP A 64 6.80 -5.22 15.26
N LYS A 65 7.57 -4.14 15.10
CA LYS A 65 8.74 -3.77 15.91
C LYS A 65 8.39 -2.59 16.82
N HIS A 66 8.46 -2.79 18.14
CA HIS A 66 8.06 -1.82 19.18
C HIS A 66 6.63 -1.23 19.02
N GLY A 67 5.73 -1.95 18.36
CA GLY A 67 4.32 -1.56 18.16
C GLY A 67 4.09 -0.44 17.14
N CYS A 68 5.07 0.43 16.91
CA CYS A 68 4.95 1.58 16.01
C CYS A 68 5.71 1.43 14.68
N HIS A 69 6.67 0.52 14.56
CA HIS A 69 7.48 0.32 13.34
C HIS A 69 7.23 -1.07 12.73
N LYS A 70 7.52 -1.25 11.43
CA LYS A 70 7.54 -2.58 10.80
C LYS A 70 8.92 -2.91 10.24
N CYS A 71 9.30 -4.18 10.36
CA CYS A 71 10.48 -4.76 9.71
C CYS A 71 9.97 -5.75 8.66
N ILE A 72 10.39 -5.59 7.41
CA ILE A 72 9.94 -6.37 6.27
C ILE A 72 11.18 -7.11 5.77
N SER A 73 11.30 -8.40 6.08
CA SER A 73 12.55 -9.15 5.89
C SER A 73 12.32 -10.39 5.03
N PRO A 74 13.21 -10.69 4.07
CA PRO A 74 13.18 -11.99 3.38
C PRO A 74 13.59 -13.14 4.31
N ILE A 75 14.28 -12.84 5.42
CA ILE A 75 14.69 -13.82 6.44
C ILE A 75 13.56 -14.01 7.46
N LEU A 76 13.27 -15.27 7.77
CA LEU A 76 12.29 -15.68 8.79
C LEU A 76 12.91 -15.64 10.21
N ASP A 77 12.27 -14.96 11.17
CA ASP A 77 12.64 -15.01 12.59
C ASP A 77 11.68 -15.98 13.30
N PRO A 78 12.09 -17.23 13.60
CA PRO A 78 11.20 -18.27 14.14
C PRO A 78 10.71 -17.96 15.56
N VAL A 79 11.26 -16.95 16.23
CA VAL A 79 10.76 -16.47 17.53
C VAL A 79 9.59 -15.49 17.35
N LEU A 80 9.48 -14.83 16.19
CA LEU A 80 8.39 -13.91 15.87
C LEU A 80 7.19 -14.60 15.17
N GLU A 81 7.39 -15.82 14.64
CA GLU A 81 6.32 -16.71 14.13
C GLU A 81 5.40 -17.27 15.24
N GLN A 82 5.76 -17.11 16.51
CA GLN A 82 5.09 -17.74 17.64
C GLN A 82 3.77 -17.03 17.98
N ARG A 83 2.69 -17.79 18.24
CA ARG A 83 1.37 -17.23 18.55
C ARG A 83 1.39 -16.31 19.78
N SER A 84 2.13 -16.67 20.81
CA SER A 84 2.39 -15.85 22.01
C SER A 84 3.48 -14.77 21.83
N GLY A 85 4.23 -14.82 20.74
CA GLY A 85 5.45 -14.04 20.55
C GLY A 85 6.61 -14.46 21.47
N PRO A 86 7.74 -13.72 21.44
CA PRO A 86 8.97 -14.06 22.15
C PRO A 86 8.79 -13.99 23.68
N THR A 87 9.18 -15.06 24.38
CA THR A 87 9.17 -15.13 25.85
C THR A 87 10.14 -14.13 26.49
N ILE A 88 9.90 -13.76 27.75
CA ILE A 88 10.79 -12.87 28.51
C ILE A 88 12.22 -13.42 28.59
N LYS A 89 12.40 -14.76 28.67
CA LYS A 89 13.72 -15.41 28.64
C LYS A 89 14.45 -15.16 27.32
N GLN A 90 13.78 -15.38 26.18
CA GLN A 90 14.35 -15.11 24.85
C GLN A 90 14.64 -13.61 24.63
N GLN A 91 13.77 -12.72 25.10
CA GLN A 91 14.01 -11.27 25.02
C GLN A 91 15.24 -10.85 25.84
N LYS A 92 15.41 -11.38 27.06
CA LYS A 92 16.61 -11.14 27.88
C LYS A 92 17.87 -11.72 27.23
N ALA A 93 17.80 -12.92 26.64
CA ALA A 93 18.92 -13.53 25.92
C ALA A 93 19.37 -12.68 24.71
N LYS A 94 18.42 -12.30 23.83
CA LYS A 94 18.69 -11.43 22.65
C LYS A 94 19.18 -10.03 23.06
N HIS A 95 18.86 -9.56 24.26
CA HIS A 95 19.46 -8.34 24.83
C HIS A 95 20.89 -8.55 25.33
N LYS A 96 21.15 -9.68 26.02
CA LYS A 96 22.48 -10.06 26.55
C LYS A 96 23.47 -10.23 25.40
N GLU A 97 23.15 -11.07 24.41
CA GLU A 97 23.89 -11.29 23.17
C GLU A 97 24.24 -9.96 22.46
N ARG A 98 23.24 -9.07 22.28
CA ARG A 98 23.44 -7.76 21.67
C ARG A 98 24.36 -6.85 22.47
N LYS A 99 24.38 -6.94 23.80
CA LYS A 99 25.31 -6.20 24.65
C LYS A 99 26.71 -6.81 24.54
N GLU A 100 26.83 -8.12 24.65
CA GLU A 100 28.12 -8.84 24.54
C GLU A 100 28.81 -8.57 23.19
N ARG A 101 28.05 -8.53 22.08
CA ARG A 101 28.58 -8.12 20.77
C ARG A 101 29.06 -6.66 20.73
N GLN A 102 28.45 -5.76 21.50
CA GLN A 102 28.88 -4.35 21.60
C GLN A 102 30.09 -4.19 22.54
N ASP A 103 30.08 -4.88 23.67
CA ASP A 103 31.18 -4.91 24.64
C ASP A 103 32.45 -5.52 24.01
N ALA A 104 32.30 -6.52 23.13
CA ALA A 104 33.38 -7.13 22.35
C ALA A 104 33.82 -6.29 21.12
N GLY A 105 33.29 -5.07 20.93
CA GLY A 105 33.66 -4.18 19.82
C GLY A 105 33.28 -4.67 18.42
N LEU A 106 32.56 -5.79 18.30
CA LEU A 106 32.25 -6.41 17.01
C LEU A 106 31.31 -5.51 16.18
N PRO A 107 31.50 -5.43 14.86
CA PRO A 107 30.63 -4.64 13.99
C PRO A 107 29.18 -5.11 14.12
N ARG A 108 28.25 -4.16 13.99
CA ARG A 108 26.82 -4.47 13.93
C ARG A 108 26.56 -5.40 12.75
N VAL A 109 25.57 -6.28 12.89
CA VAL A 109 25.08 -7.09 11.77
C VAL A 109 24.73 -6.14 10.63
N GLU A 110 25.25 -6.45 9.44
CA GLU A 110 25.13 -5.59 8.26
C GLU A 110 23.66 -5.35 7.88
N PRO A 111 23.34 -4.23 7.21
CA PRO A 111 22.01 -4.01 6.67
C PRO A 111 21.73 -5.05 5.59
N ASP A 112 20.69 -5.85 5.79
CA ASP A 112 20.10 -6.64 4.71
C ASP A 112 19.50 -5.67 3.69
N ASN A 113 20.20 -5.48 2.57
CA ASN A 113 19.87 -4.55 1.51
C ASN A 113 18.60 -4.95 0.73
N ASN A 114 18.10 -6.17 0.92
CA ASN A 114 16.83 -6.64 0.34
C ASN A 114 15.66 -6.49 1.34
N ALA A 115 15.92 -6.23 2.62
CA ALA A 115 14.90 -5.91 3.61
C ALA A 115 14.41 -4.46 3.49
N PHE A 116 13.24 -4.17 4.06
CA PHE A 116 12.72 -2.81 4.20
C PHE A 116 12.34 -2.51 5.67
N PHE A 117 12.44 -1.25 6.07
CA PHE A 117 12.07 -0.80 7.41
C PHE A 117 11.10 0.38 7.36
N LEU A 118 9.89 0.19 7.87
CA LEU A 118 8.89 1.26 7.97
C LEU A 118 8.96 1.91 9.35
N HIS A 119 9.55 3.09 9.42
CA HIS A 119 9.58 3.93 10.60
C HIS A 119 8.29 4.75 10.72
N ARG A 120 7.70 4.78 11.92
CA ARG A 120 6.70 5.80 12.29
C ARG A 120 7.38 6.78 13.26
N PRO A 121 7.84 7.96 12.80
CA PRO A 121 8.33 8.99 13.70
C PRO A 121 7.21 9.44 14.66
N TYR A 122 7.58 9.94 15.84
CA TYR A 122 6.63 10.54 16.78
C TYR A 122 7.15 11.88 17.28
N LEU A 123 6.36 12.92 17.05
CA LEU A 123 6.64 14.31 17.34
C LEU A 123 5.33 14.93 17.81
N ALA A 124 5.25 15.39 19.06
CA ALA A 124 3.97 15.80 19.64
C ALA A 124 3.33 16.98 18.88
N PHE A 125 1.99 17.03 18.90
CA PHE A 125 1.15 18.00 18.17
C PHE A 125 1.28 17.94 16.63
N HIS A 126 1.96 16.92 16.09
CA HIS A 126 2.16 16.70 14.67
C HIS A 126 1.88 15.25 14.29
N VAL A 127 1.39 15.04 13.07
CA VAL A 127 1.29 13.73 12.42
C VAL A 127 2.30 13.71 11.27
N PRO A 128 3.60 13.43 11.54
CA PRO A 128 4.58 13.26 10.49
C PRO A 128 4.30 11.99 9.66
N PRO A 129 4.68 11.98 8.36
CA PRO A 129 4.56 10.79 7.52
C PRO A 129 5.42 9.65 8.07
N ARG A 130 5.06 8.40 7.73
CA ARG A 130 5.97 7.26 7.91
C ARG A 130 7.08 7.35 6.87
N VAL A 131 8.24 6.81 7.21
CA VAL A 131 9.38 6.72 6.27
C VAL A 131 9.64 5.25 6.02
N LEU A 132 9.51 4.81 4.76
CA LEU A 132 10.02 3.53 4.30
C LEU A 132 11.50 3.69 3.98
N TYR A 133 12.33 2.83 4.54
CA TYR A 133 13.75 2.75 4.27
C TYR A 133 14.10 1.44 3.55
N MET A 134 15.06 1.48 2.62
CA MET A 134 15.69 0.30 2.02
C MET A 134 16.82 -0.20 2.93
N GLY A 135 16.57 -1.31 3.61
CA GLY A 135 17.43 -1.88 4.65
C GLY A 135 16.67 -2.25 5.93
N ASN A 136 17.26 -3.11 6.76
CA ASN A 136 16.63 -3.63 8.00
C ASN A 136 16.51 -2.61 9.17
N SER A 137 17.11 -1.42 9.08
CA SER A 137 17.06 -0.42 10.15
C SER A 137 17.31 1.02 9.70
N LYS A 138 16.55 1.97 10.27
CA LYS A 138 16.66 3.43 10.06
C LYS A 138 18.08 4.02 10.08
N ARG A 139 19.02 3.43 10.83
CA ARG A 139 20.35 4.05 11.07
C ARG A 139 21.38 3.81 9.96
N MET A 140 21.13 2.85 9.05
CA MET A 140 22.09 2.41 8.03
C MET A 140 21.41 2.16 6.67
N ALA A 141 20.17 2.64 6.53
CA ALA A 141 19.29 2.37 5.40
C ALA A 141 18.92 3.68 4.70
N GLN A 142 18.82 3.68 3.38
CA GLN A 142 18.41 4.88 2.63
C GLN A 142 16.90 5.12 2.79
N PRO A 143 16.43 6.34 3.10
CA PRO A 143 15.00 6.66 3.07
C PRO A 143 14.52 6.73 1.62
N ALA A 144 13.42 6.01 1.31
CA ALA A 144 12.91 5.84 -0.04
C ALA A 144 11.54 6.49 -0.26
N VAL A 145 10.60 6.30 0.67
CA VAL A 145 9.20 6.75 0.50
C VAL A 145 8.68 7.41 1.77
N LEU A 146 8.07 8.59 1.64
CA LEU A 146 7.21 9.16 2.69
C LEU A 146 5.76 8.73 2.49
N VAL A 147 5.19 8.10 3.50
CA VAL A 147 3.78 7.66 3.52
C VAL A 147 2.97 8.62 4.39
N HIS A 148 2.15 9.46 3.75
CA HIS A 148 1.18 10.31 4.43
C HIS A 148 -0.16 9.56 4.54
N GLU A 149 -0.72 9.53 5.76
CA GLU A 149 -2.00 8.87 6.04
C GLU A 149 -3.15 9.87 5.81
N GLY A 150 -4.06 9.58 4.88
CA GLY A 150 -5.27 10.36 4.65
C GLY A 150 -6.40 10.01 5.63
N CYS A 151 -7.54 10.71 5.49
CA CYS A 151 -8.69 10.52 6.38
C CYS A 151 -9.40 9.18 6.14
N TRP A 152 -9.84 8.52 7.23
CA TRP A 152 -10.62 7.27 7.24
C TRP A 152 -10.11 6.17 6.29
N TRP A 153 -8.80 6.04 6.14
CA TRP A 153 -8.14 5.07 5.26
C TRP A 153 -8.57 5.14 3.77
N LYS A 154 -9.19 6.24 3.34
CA LYS A 154 -9.70 6.42 1.96
C LYS A 154 -8.57 6.70 0.96
N GLU A 155 -7.51 7.34 1.41
CA GLU A 155 -6.38 7.76 0.58
C GLU A 155 -5.07 7.72 1.37
N TYR A 156 -3.98 7.40 0.68
CA TYR A 156 -2.61 7.58 1.15
C TYR A 156 -1.82 8.30 0.06
N LYS A 157 -1.08 9.34 0.42
CA LYS A 157 -0.13 10.02 -0.49
C LYS A 157 1.28 9.47 -0.22
N LEU A 158 1.88 8.88 -1.24
CA LEU A 158 3.27 8.45 -1.24
C LEU A 158 4.10 9.52 -1.96
N GLN A 159 5.13 10.05 -1.31
CA GLN A 159 6.15 10.89 -1.96
C GLN A 159 7.42 10.05 -2.11
N LEU A 160 7.89 9.84 -3.34
CA LEU A 160 9.17 9.18 -3.61
C LEU A 160 10.31 10.17 -3.35
N LEU A 161 11.20 9.83 -2.44
CA LEU A 161 12.31 10.70 -2.06
C LEU A 161 13.44 10.63 -3.11
N PRO A 162 14.06 11.77 -3.47
CA PRO A 162 15.29 11.76 -4.24
C PRO A 162 16.43 11.15 -3.41
N SER A 163 17.46 10.63 -4.08
CA SER A 163 18.68 10.08 -3.45
C SER A 163 19.61 11.14 -2.83
N ILE A 164 19.06 12.22 -2.28
CA ILE A 164 19.80 13.31 -1.62
C ILE A 164 20.01 12.94 -0.14
N PRO A 165 21.24 13.03 0.38
CA PRO A 165 21.53 12.73 1.79
C PRO A 165 20.82 13.70 2.75
N ASP A 166 20.56 13.21 3.96
CA ASP A 166 20.08 14.03 5.09
C ASP A 166 18.79 14.84 4.83
N ILE A 167 17.91 14.39 3.92
CA ILE A 167 16.52 14.91 3.85
C ILE A 167 15.78 14.59 5.15
N ILE A 168 15.96 13.35 5.64
CA ILE A 168 15.30 12.83 6.84
C ILE A 168 16.27 12.91 8.02
N ASP A 169 15.85 13.61 9.06
CA ASP A 169 16.68 13.87 10.24
C ASP A 169 16.75 12.67 11.22
N PRO A 170 17.58 12.73 12.28
CA PRO A 170 17.64 11.67 13.28
C PRO A 170 16.32 11.43 14.06
N ARG A 171 15.40 12.39 14.10
CA ARG A 171 14.02 12.19 14.63
C ARG A 171 13.18 11.36 13.68
N GLY A 172 13.51 11.36 12.39
CA GLY A 172 12.86 10.55 11.34
C GLY A 172 11.81 11.32 10.57
N VAL A 173 11.92 12.65 10.55
CA VAL A 173 11.04 13.56 9.82
C VAL A 173 11.88 14.36 8.83
N VAL A 174 11.23 15.00 7.84
CA VAL A 174 11.94 15.92 6.93
C VAL A 174 12.52 17.08 7.76
N GLY A 175 13.82 17.32 7.63
CA GLY A 175 14.51 18.42 8.32
C GLY A 175 14.00 19.79 7.84
N TRP A 176 13.98 20.79 8.73
CA TRP A 176 13.40 22.11 8.39
C TRP A 176 14.07 22.79 7.19
N ARG A 177 15.38 22.60 7.02
CA ARG A 177 16.16 23.06 5.85
C ARG A 177 15.57 22.65 4.49
N HIS A 178 14.81 21.56 4.42
CA HIS A 178 14.15 21.04 3.22
C HIS A 178 12.65 21.33 3.17
N ASN A 179 12.16 22.30 3.94
CA ASN A 179 10.74 22.66 3.93
C ASN A 179 10.37 23.45 2.66
N GLY A 180 9.53 22.87 1.80
CA GLY A 180 9.04 23.45 0.54
C GLY A 180 8.13 24.69 0.65
N GLY A 181 8.13 25.39 1.78
CA GLY A 181 7.38 26.63 2.01
C GLY A 181 6.15 26.46 2.91
N ASP A 182 5.21 27.41 2.80
CA ASP A 182 4.05 27.49 3.68
C ASP A 182 2.97 26.44 3.40
N LYS A 183 2.01 26.30 4.32
CA LYS A 183 0.80 25.45 4.21
C LYS A 183 -0.03 25.72 2.93
N LYS A 184 0.15 26.87 2.27
CA LYS A 184 -0.42 27.15 0.93
C LYS A 184 0.41 26.50 -0.18
N ALA A 185 1.73 26.71 -0.19
CA ALA A 185 2.64 26.09 -1.17
C ALA A 185 2.59 24.55 -1.12
N LEU A 186 2.64 23.98 0.09
CA LEU A 186 2.51 22.54 0.39
C LEU A 186 1.12 21.94 0.08
N LYS A 187 0.19 22.74 -0.47
CA LYS A 187 -1.15 22.34 -0.92
C LYS A 187 -1.38 22.57 -2.42
N LEU A 188 -0.59 23.44 -3.04
CA LEU A 188 -0.66 23.74 -4.48
C LEU A 188 0.23 22.79 -5.29
N ASP A 189 1.26 22.23 -4.64
CA ASP A 189 2.22 21.32 -5.23
C ASP A 189 2.49 20.18 -4.24
N ASP A 190 2.18 18.97 -4.68
CA ASP A 190 2.27 17.76 -3.87
C ASP A 190 3.66 17.13 -3.81
N HIS A 191 4.61 17.55 -4.65
CA HIS A 191 6.00 17.11 -4.59
C HIS A 191 6.76 17.78 -3.45
N LYS A 192 6.36 19.00 -3.05
CA LYS A 192 7.02 19.75 -1.97
C LYS A 192 6.98 19.01 -0.63
N LEU A 193 8.15 18.92 0.01
CA LEU A 193 8.31 18.23 1.28
C LEU A 193 8.01 19.18 2.45
N LYS A 194 7.19 18.72 3.40
CA LYS A 194 6.89 19.45 4.64
C LYS A 194 7.98 19.16 5.68
N GLY A 195 8.85 20.12 5.92
CA GLY A 195 9.87 20.07 6.97
C GLY A 195 9.30 20.33 8.37
N TYR A 196 10.06 19.96 9.40
CA TYR A 196 9.67 20.10 10.80
C TYR A 196 10.78 20.77 11.62
N LYS A 197 10.48 21.91 12.25
CA LYS A 197 11.43 22.59 13.15
C LYS A 197 11.82 21.73 14.36
N VAL A 198 13.02 21.91 14.87
CA VAL A 198 13.47 21.38 16.17
C VAL A 198 13.00 22.33 17.28
N ARG A 199 12.26 21.79 18.27
CA ARG A 199 11.81 22.56 19.43
C ARG A 199 12.85 22.53 20.54
N THR A 200 12.95 23.60 21.33
CA THR A 200 13.83 23.72 22.51
C THR A 200 13.44 22.78 23.67
N TRP A 201 12.27 22.16 23.57
CA TRP A 201 11.72 21.18 24.50
C TRP A 201 11.10 19.99 23.74
N ARG A 202 10.99 18.83 24.42
CA ARG A 202 10.60 17.54 23.86
C ARG A 202 9.74 16.79 24.87
N LEU A 203 8.57 16.25 24.48
CA LEU A 203 7.78 15.38 25.35
C LEU A 203 8.35 13.95 25.42
N TRP A 204 7.90 13.19 26.42
CA TRP A 204 8.27 11.78 26.56
C TRP A 204 7.82 10.96 25.34
N GLY A 205 8.57 9.90 25.03
CA GLY A 205 8.36 9.09 23.83
C GLY A 205 8.82 9.67 22.47
N GLU A 206 8.98 10.99 22.31
CA GLU A 206 9.34 11.61 21.00
C GLU A 206 10.65 11.08 20.39
N THR A 207 10.70 10.90 19.07
CA THR A 207 11.85 10.31 18.37
C THR A 207 13.04 11.28 18.28
N GLY A 208 14.26 10.74 18.20
CA GLY A 208 15.50 11.51 18.02
C GLY A 208 15.93 12.37 19.23
N LYS A 209 15.71 11.88 20.46
CA LYS A 209 16.09 12.55 21.72
C LYS A 209 17.48 13.20 21.67
N ASP A 210 18.49 12.44 21.27
CA ASP A 210 19.90 12.84 21.34
C ASP A 210 20.21 14.02 20.39
N TYR A 211 19.58 14.04 19.22
CA TYR A 211 19.66 15.13 18.24
C TYR A 211 18.94 16.40 18.70
N VAL A 212 17.82 16.27 19.42
CA VAL A 212 17.18 17.44 20.06
C VAL A 212 18.08 18.04 21.15
N HIS A 213 18.83 17.21 21.87
CA HIS A 213 19.84 17.70 22.82
C HIS A 213 21.04 18.36 22.13
N SER A 214 21.56 17.81 21.03
CA SER A 214 22.69 18.43 20.31
C SER A 214 22.30 19.77 19.67
N VAL A 215 21.13 19.85 19.02
CA VAL A 215 20.62 21.12 18.47
C VAL A 215 20.32 22.14 19.58
N LYS A 216 19.84 21.69 20.76
CA LYS A 216 19.70 22.58 21.91
C LYS A 216 21.06 23.08 22.41
N ALA A 217 22.08 22.24 22.47
CA ALA A 217 23.43 22.65 22.89
C ALA A 217 24.02 23.69 21.93
N ILE A 218 23.95 23.45 20.61
CA ILE A 218 24.35 24.40 19.55
C ILE A 218 23.69 25.78 19.79
N ARG A 219 22.37 25.80 20.02
CA ARG A 219 21.60 27.02 20.31
C ARG A 219 21.93 27.71 21.64
N GLN A 220 22.59 27.02 22.58
CA GLN A 220 22.98 27.59 23.87
C GLN A 220 24.43 28.09 23.86
N THR A 221 25.33 27.40 23.16
CA THR A 221 26.74 27.79 23.03
C THR A 221 26.95 28.83 21.94
N GLY A 222 26.10 28.86 20.89
CA GLY A 222 26.35 29.61 19.66
C GLY A 222 27.41 28.99 18.74
N ASP A 223 27.88 27.79 19.09
CA ASP A 223 28.87 27.00 18.36
C ASP A 223 28.19 25.86 17.59
N GLY A 224 28.60 25.67 16.33
CA GLY A 224 27.95 24.77 15.37
C GLY A 224 26.75 25.40 14.64
N MET A 225 26.24 24.66 13.65
CA MET A 225 25.22 25.14 12.71
C MET A 225 23.79 24.71 13.11
N ASP A 226 22.87 25.66 13.23
CA ASP A 226 21.46 25.38 13.58
C ASP A 226 20.64 24.95 12.34
N PRO A 227 20.13 23.71 12.29
CA PRO A 227 19.40 23.17 11.13
C PRO A 227 18.03 23.83 10.85
N ASP A 228 17.51 24.68 11.74
CA ASP A 228 16.29 25.47 11.50
C ASP A 228 16.57 26.91 10.98
N VAL A 229 17.82 27.38 11.09
CA VAL A 229 18.22 28.77 10.79
C VAL A 229 19.21 28.84 9.62
N ALA A 230 20.04 27.81 9.46
CA ALA A 230 21.06 27.72 8.42
C ALA A 230 20.47 27.82 7.00
N LYS A 231 20.76 28.94 6.34
CA LYS A 231 20.91 29.02 4.89
C LYS A 231 22.39 29.19 4.62
N ASP A 232 23.06 28.14 4.15
CA ASP A 232 24.50 28.15 3.92
C ASP A 232 24.89 29.22 2.89
N SER A 233 25.63 30.25 3.31
CA SER A 233 26.18 31.28 2.42
C SER A 233 27.27 30.74 1.46
N SER A 234 27.70 29.50 1.67
CA SER A 234 28.64 28.74 0.84
C SER A 234 27.95 27.93 -0.28
N ILE A 235 26.64 27.69 -0.22
CA ILE A 235 25.90 26.92 -1.22
C ILE A 235 25.06 27.87 -2.08
N LYS A 236 25.54 28.19 -3.29
CA LYS A 236 24.86 29.06 -4.27
C LYS A 236 23.60 28.46 -4.93
N SER A 237 23.08 27.35 -4.40
CA SER A 237 21.99 26.56 -4.97
C SER A 237 21.23 25.83 -3.85
N GLY A 238 20.18 26.48 -3.33
CA GLY A 238 19.48 26.07 -2.10
C GLY A 238 17.98 25.90 -2.25
N GLU A 239 17.52 25.31 -3.36
CA GLU A 239 16.10 24.95 -3.50
C GLU A 239 15.72 23.84 -2.50
N PRO A 240 14.53 23.91 -1.86
CA PRO A 240 14.11 22.89 -0.91
C PRO A 240 13.88 21.56 -1.62
N ALA A 241 14.41 20.46 -1.09
CA ALA A 241 14.24 19.15 -1.72
C ALA A 241 12.75 18.82 -1.96
N MET A 242 12.46 18.38 -3.18
CA MET A 242 11.13 17.94 -3.62
C MET A 242 11.14 16.43 -3.82
N ALA A 243 9.96 15.80 -3.77
CA ALA A 243 9.78 14.41 -4.18
C ALA A 243 10.00 14.27 -5.70
N ASN A 244 10.63 13.19 -6.15
CA ASN A 244 10.73 12.89 -7.57
C ASN A 244 9.33 12.67 -8.17
N GLU A 245 8.52 11.87 -7.47
CA GLU A 245 7.20 11.45 -7.91
C GLU A 245 6.23 11.38 -6.73
N VAL A 246 4.93 11.46 -7.03
CA VAL A 246 3.85 11.36 -6.04
C VAL A 246 2.85 10.30 -6.50
N VAL A 247 2.61 9.29 -5.66
CA VAL A 247 1.70 8.18 -5.94
C VAL A 247 0.53 8.19 -4.97
N TYR A 248 -0.68 8.10 -5.50
CA TYR A 248 -1.92 8.10 -4.72
C TYR A 248 -2.52 6.70 -4.64
N LEU A 249 -2.59 6.15 -3.42
CA LEU A 249 -3.30 4.89 -3.15
C LEU A 249 -4.69 5.20 -2.59
N ARG A 250 -5.74 4.94 -3.37
CA ARG A 250 -7.14 5.25 -3.06
C ARG A 250 -7.96 3.98 -2.83
N TRP A 251 -8.80 3.97 -1.79
CA TRP A 251 -9.80 2.93 -1.57
C TRP A 251 -11.01 3.23 -2.45
N THR A 252 -11.18 2.46 -3.54
CA THR A 252 -12.09 2.83 -4.64
C THR A 252 -13.57 2.81 -4.28
N ASN A 253 -13.95 1.99 -3.28
CA ASN A 253 -15.35 1.85 -2.88
C ASN A 253 -15.47 1.39 -1.41
N PRO A 254 -15.65 2.31 -0.45
CA PRO A 254 -15.67 1.96 0.97
C PRO A 254 -16.93 1.24 1.45
N LEU A 255 -18.03 1.33 0.68
CA LEU A 255 -19.36 0.82 1.06
C LEU A 255 -19.97 -0.16 0.03
N SER A 256 -19.20 -0.58 -0.98
CA SER A 256 -19.65 -1.58 -1.96
C SER A 256 -19.46 -3.00 -1.45
N ARG A 257 -20.17 -3.98 -2.04
CA ARG A 257 -19.88 -5.43 -1.89
C ARG A 257 -18.41 -5.79 -2.20
N HIS A 258 -17.69 -4.95 -2.95
CA HIS A 258 -16.24 -5.07 -3.17
C HIS A 258 -15.42 -4.24 -2.16
N THR A 259 -15.67 -4.43 -0.86
CA THR A 259 -15.12 -3.63 0.26
C THR A 259 -13.59 -3.53 0.33
N ARG A 260 -12.84 -4.38 -0.39
CA ARG A 260 -11.38 -4.51 -0.33
C ARG A 260 -10.77 -4.32 -1.72
N CYS A 261 -10.73 -3.07 -2.20
CA CYS A 261 -10.11 -2.72 -3.48
C CYS A 261 -9.39 -1.37 -3.36
N TYR A 262 -8.05 -1.39 -3.38
CA TYR A 262 -7.23 -0.18 -3.38
C TYR A 262 -6.56 0.00 -4.73
N HIS A 263 -6.81 1.13 -5.38
CA HIS A 263 -6.21 1.50 -6.67
C HIS A 263 -5.04 2.45 -6.45
N PHE A 264 -3.97 2.28 -7.22
CA PHE A 264 -2.96 3.31 -7.45
C PHE A 264 -2.52 3.27 -8.91
N HIS A 265 -2.32 4.45 -9.49
CA HIS A 265 -1.72 4.60 -10.81
C HIS A 265 -0.22 4.87 -10.66
N TYR A 266 0.62 4.23 -11.46
CA TYR A 266 2.06 4.48 -11.47
C TYR A 266 2.64 4.25 -12.87
N ALA A 267 3.32 5.26 -13.42
CA ALA A 267 4.03 5.21 -14.70
C ALA A 267 3.23 4.58 -15.86
N GLY A 268 1.97 5.01 -16.05
CA GLY A 268 1.10 4.54 -17.13
C GLY A 268 0.28 3.29 -16.81
N ILE A 269 0.60 2.55 -15.73
CA ILE A 269 -0.06 1.30 -15.37
C ILE A 269 -0.98 1.49 -14.16
N ASP A 270 -2.19 0.94 -14.24
CA ASP A 270 -3.14 0.91 -13.13
C ASP A 270 -3.00 -0.36 -12.29
N PHE A 271 -2.70 -0.20 -11.01
CA PHE A 271 -2.51 -1.28 -10.06
C PHE A 271 -3.63 -1.34 -9.02
N PHE A 272 -4.04 -2.56 -8.67
CA PHE A 272 -5.12 -2.85 -7.73
C PHE A 272 -4.69 -3.87 -6.69
N TRP A 273 -4.76 -3.49 -5.42
CA TRP A 273 -4.74 -4.43 -4.30
C TRP A 273 -6.16 -4.87 -3.99
N LYS A 274 -6.52 -6.08 -4.43
CA LYS A 274 -7.86 -6.68 -4.29
C LYS A 274 -7.89 -7.69 -3.17
N GLY A 275 -8.93 -7.66 -2.33
CA GLY A 275 -9.16 -8.68 -1.31
C GLY A 275 -9.54 -10.02 -1.92
N THR A 276 -8.73 -11.05 -1.70
CA THR A 276 -9.05 -12.43 -2.07
C THR A 276 -9.79 -13.15 -0.93
N GLY A 277 -10.37 -14.31 -1.23
CA GLY A 277 -10.86 -15.30 -0.29
C GLY A 277 -10.49 -16.74 -0.67
N SER A 278 -9.66 -16.94 -1.71
CA SER A 278 -9.16 -18.25 -2.16
C SER A 278 -7.94 -18.71 -1.34
N VAL A 279 -7.10 -17.78 -0.87
CA VAL A 279 -6.03 -18.08 0.11
C VAL A 279 -6.64 -18.43 1.47
N GLN A 280 -6.12 -19.47 2.12
CA GLN A 280 -6.49 -19.88 3.49
C GLN A 280 -5.24 -20.05 4.37
N GLU A 281 -5.21 -19.40 5.54
CA GLU A 281 -4.26 -19.73 6.61
C GLU A 281 -4.75 -21.01 7.31
N SER A 282 -3.98 -22.10 7.24
CA SER A 282 -4.36 -23.43 7.73
C SER A 282 -4.33 -23.60 9.25
N ARG A 283 -3.90 -22.57 9.99
CA ARG A 283 -3.81 -22.58 11.46
C ARG A 283 -5.17 -22.32 12.12
N THR A 284 -5.31 -22.75 13.37
CA THR A 284 -6.54 -22.49 14.16
C THR A 284 -6.84 -20.98 14.23
N CYS A 285 -8.12 -20.63 14.08
CA CYS A 285 -8.63 -19.26 13.85
C CYS A 285 -8.38 -18.64 12.45
N GLY A 286 -7.82 -19.38 11.49
CA GLY A 286 -7.56 -18.90 10.13
C GLY A 286 -8.77 -18.31 9.38
N PHE A 287 -10.00 -18.73 9.70
CA PHE A 287 -11.22 -18.17 9.10
C PHE A 287 -11.37 -16.66 9.35
N MET A 288 -10.92 -16.16 10.51
CA MET A 288 -10.91 -14.71 10.83
C MET A 288 -9.84 -13.95 10.04
N LEU A 289 -8.87 -14.65 9.46
CA LEU A 289 -7.83 -14.07 8.60
C LEU A 289 -8.14 -14.18 7.11
N ARG A 290 -9.10 -15.03 6.70
CA ARG A 290 -9.50 -15.23 5.30
C ARG A 290 -9.81 -13.92 4.56
N PHE A 291 -10.40 -12.95 5.27
CA PHE A 291 -10.75 -11.63 4.72
C PHE A 291 -9.58 -10.63 4.65
N ASN A 292 -8.42 -10.98 5.22
CA ASN A 292 -7.23 -10.13 5.30
C ASN A 292 -6.20 -10.47 4.21
N HIS A 293 -6.50 -11.44 3.35
CA HIS A 293 -5.66 -11.81 2.21
C HIS A 293 -5.92 -10.88 1.02
N LEU A 294 -4.85 -10.46 0.34
CA LEU A 294 -4.89 -9.50 -0.77
C LEU A 294 -4.06 -10.04 -1.94
N LYS A 295 -4.45 -9.72 -3.18
CA LYS A 295 -3.63 -9.90 -4.38
C LYS A 295 -3.33 -8.53 -5.02
N LEU A 296 -2.08 -8.31 -5.42
CA LEU A 296 -1.66 -7.18 -6.26
C LEU A 296 -1.89 -7.59 -7.72
N VAL A 297 -2.63 -6.77 -8.44
CA VAL A 297 -3.00 -6.98 -9.83
C VAL A 297 -2.66 -5.73 -10.62
N ALA A 298 -1.97 -5.86 -11.75
CA ALA A 298 -1.94 -4.82 -12.78
C ALA A 298 -3.09 -5.04 -13.76
N LYS A 299 -3.77 -3.95 -14.15
CA LYS A 299 -4.53 -3.94 -15.40
C LYS A 299 -3.60 -3.58 -16.54
N LEU A 300 -3.60 -4.38 -17.59
CA LEU A 300 -2.88 -4.03 -18.81
C LEU A 300 -3.65 -2.91 -19.55
N PRO A 301 -2.97 -1.90 -20.11
CA PRO A 301 -3.62 -0.99 -21.04
C PRO A 301 -4.10 -1.78 -22.26
N VAL A 302 -5.34 -1.55 -22.69
CA VAL A 302 -5.98 -2.35 -23.76
C VAL A 302 -5.40 -1.94 -25.12
N THR A 303 -4.49 -2.75 -25.64
CA THR A 303 -3.97 -2.62 -27.00
C THR A 303 -4.97 -3.23 -28.00
N ASP A 304 -5.60 -2.36 -28.77
CA ASP A 304 -6.51 -2.64 -29.88
C ASP A 304 -7.92 -3.20 -29.61
N LYS A 305 -8.77 -3.06 -30.63
CA LYS A 305 -10.23 -2.90 -30.52
C LYS A 305 -11.03 -4.21 -30.54
N LYS A 306 -10.65 -5.23 -29.74
CA LYS A 306 -11.41 -6.48 -29.65
C LYS A 306 -11.62 -6.97 -28.21
N GLU A 307 -12.90 -6.93 -27.82
CA GLU A 307 -13.52 -7.53 -26.64
C GLU A 307 -13.10 -6.97 -25.26
N GLU A 308 -14.10 -6.74 -24.40
CA GLU A 308 -13.98 -5.84 -23.23
C GLU A 308 -13.38 -6.51 -21.97
N MET A 309 -12.77 -7.69 -22.12
CA MET A 309 -12.10 -8.37 -21.01
C MET A 309 -10.76 -7.71 -20.69
N GLN A 310 -10.80 -6.71 -19.80
CA GLN A 310 -9.61 -6.06 -19.23
C GLN A 310 -8.68 -7.10 -18.60
N VAL A 311 -7.55 -7.38 -19.25
CA VAL A 311 -6.59 -8.40 -18.80
C VAL A 311 -5.96 -7.97 -17.48
N GLU A 312 -6.09 -8.83 -16.47
CA GLU A 312 -5.64 -8.60 -15.09
C GLU A 312 -4.52 -9.57 -14.72
N VAL A 313 -3.30 -9.05 -14.56
CA VAL A 313 -2.10 -9.84 -14.27
C VAL A 313 -1.78 -9.79 -12.78
N CYS A 314 -1.75 -10.95 -12.13
CA CYS A 314 -1.41 -11.07 -10.70
C CYS A 314 0.11 -10.95 -10.49
N LEU A 315 0.55 -9.96 -9.73
CA LEU A 315 1.97 -9.66 -9.49
C LEU A 315 2.47 -10.12 -8.11
N GLY A 316 1.56 -10.41 -7.19
CA GLY A 316 1.91 -10.79 -5.83
C GLY A 316 0.72 -10.97 -4.92
N THR A 317 0.96 -11.50 -3.72
CA THR A 317 -0.05 -11.82 -2.71
C THR A 317 0.39 -11.35 -1.32
N TYR A 318 -0.57 -11.10 -0.46
CA TYR A 318 -0.34 -10.87 0.96
C TYR A 318 -1.19 -11.84 1.80
N THR A 319 -0.52 -12.56 2.68
CA THR A 319 -1.09 -13.57 3.57
C THR A 319 -0.97 -13.12 5.02
N SER A 320 -2.05 -12.58 5.59
CA SER A 320 -2.11 -12.18 7.00
C SER A 320 -1.88 -13.38 7.93
N SER A 321 -1.14 -13.18 9.03
CA SER A 321 -0.79 -14.23 10.00
C SER A 321 -1.47 -14.05 11.36
N VAL A 322 -1.55 -15.14 12.15
CA VAL A 322 -2.11 -15.19 13.52
C VAL A 322 -1.06 -14.80 14.59
N ALA A 323 0.23 -14.77 14.24
CA ALA A 323 1.31 -14.65 15.23
C ALA A 323 1.45 -13.24 15.82
N ALA A 324 1.55 -13.11 17.15
CA ALA A 324 1.48 -11.82 17.87
C ALA A 324 2.53 -10.76 17.49
N ARG A 325 3.58 -11.12 16.74
CA ARG A 325 4.60 -10.19 16.23
C ARG A 325 4.72 -10.14 14.70
N LYS A 326 3.89 -10.88 13.95
CA LYS A 326 3.89 -10.92 12.48
C LYS A 326 2.54 -10.44 11.95
N SER A 327 2.55 -9.41 11.10
CA SER A 327 1.36 -9.01 10.35
C SER A 327 0.99 -10.06 9.32
N GLY A 328 1.98 -10.54 8.56
CA GLY A 328 1.78 -11.53 7.51
C GLY A 328 3.04 -11.85 6.71
N ILE A 329 2.81 -12.52 5.58
CA ILE A 329 3.78 -12.79 4.51
C ILE A 329 3.34 -11.97 3.29
N LEU A 330 4.29 -11.40 2.57
CA LEU A 330 4.10 -10.63 1.34
C LEU A 330 4.95 -11.30 0.26
N GLU A 331 4.33 -11.79 -0.82
CA GLU A 331 5.01 -12.47 -1.92
C GLU A 331 4.87 -11.66 -3.21
N PHE A 332 5.94 -11.58 -4.00
CA PHE A 332 5.97 -10.95 -5.31
C PHE A 332 6.48 -11.96 -6.34
N PHE A 333 5.78 -12.07 -7.46
CA PHE A 333 6.11 -12.97 -8.57
C PHE A 333 7.08 -12.25 -9.51
N ASP A 334 8.37 -12.26 -9.15
CA ASP A 334 9.39 -11.41 -9.78
C ASP A 334 9.46 -11.58 -11.31
N ALA A 335 9.30 -12.81 -11.81
CA ALA A 335 9.26 -13.07 -13.26
C ALA A 335 8.04 -12.45 -13.98
N VAL A 336 6.90 -12.34 -13.29
CA VAL A 336 5.69 -11.72 -13.85
C VAL A 336 5.81 -10.20 -13.82
N ILE A 337 6.40 -9.65 -12.76
CA ILE A 337 6.70 -8.22 -12.66
C ILE A 337 7.73 -7.80 -13.72
N LEU A 338 8.79 -8.60 -13.95
CA LEU A 338 9.78 -8.30 -14.99
C LEU A 338 9.15 -8.26 -16.38
N ARG A 339 8.30 -9.24 -16.73
CA ARG A 339 7.57 -9.26 -18.01
C ARG A 339 6.68 -8.02 -18.18
N LEU A 340 5.93 -7.63 -17.14
CA LEU A 340 5.09 -6.42 -17.17
C LEU A 340 5.92 -5.16 -17.45
N ILE A 341 7.10 -5.04 -16.83
CA ILE A 341 7.98 -3.89 -17.04
C ILE A 341 8.55 -3.92 -18.47
N ASP A 342 9.03 -5.06 -18.94
CA ASP A 342 9.62 -5.22 -20.27
C ASP A 342 8.64 -4.87 -21.39
N GLU A 343 7.36 -5.22 -21.22
CA GLU A 343 6.29 -5.00 -22.21
C GLU A 343 5.70 -3.58 -22.15
N PHE A 344 5.45 -3.03 -20.95
CA PHE A 344 4.68 -1.78 -20.79
C PHE A 344 5.46 -0.58 -20.24
N ALA A 345 6.64 -0.78 -19.63
CA ALA A 345 7.42 0.30 -19.02
C ALA A 345 8.95 0.07 -19.02
N PRO A 346 9.57 -0.30 -20.16
CA PRO A 346 10.99 -0.73 -20.20
C PRO A 346 11.98 0.34 -19.72
N SER A 347 11.59 1.62 -19.79
CA SER A 347 12.34 2.76 -19.23
C SER A 347 12.58 2.68 -17.72
N MET A 348 11.79 1.91 -16.95
CA MET A 348 12.03 1.69 -15.52
C MET A 348 13.32 0.91 -15.20
N LEU A 349 13.83 0.10 -16.14
CA LEU A 349 15.00 -0.75 -15.96
C LEU A 349 16.15 -0.42 -16.93
N ALA A 350 15.98 0.63 -17.73
CA ALA A 350 16.99 1.15 -18.64
C ALA A 350 18.30 1.45 -17.88
N ARG A 351 19.41 1.05 -18.50
CA ARG A 351 20.76 1.44 -18.06
C ARG A 351 21.03 2.88 -18.52
N PRO A 352 21.85 3.68 -17.80
CA PRO A 352 22.55 4.79 -18.45
C PRO A 352 23.40 4.24 -19.60
N GLU A 353 23.64 5.06 -20.62
CA GLU A 353 23.86 4.62 -22.01
C GLU A 353 25.22 3.91 -22.29
N GLU A 354 26.06 3.70 -21.28
CA GLU A 354 27.48 3.31 -21.46
C GLU A 354 27.77 1.80 -21.41
N GLU A 355 26.84 0.94 -20.97
CA GLU A 355 27.06 -0.51 -20.89
C GLU A 355 26.02 -1.32 -21.70
N CYS A 356 26.26 -1.47 -23.00
CA CYS A 356 25.46 -2.29 -23.91
C CYS A 356 25.99 -3.75 -23.99
N GLU A 357 25.75 -4.55 -22.96
CA GLU A 357 25.97 -6.01 -23.02
C GLU A 357 24.69 -6.76 -23.43
N GLU A 358 24.76 -7.51 -24.54
CA GLU A 358 23.66 -8.38 -24.97
C GLU A 358 23.49 -9.56 -24.00
N LYS A 359 22.24 -9.78 -23.54
CA LYS A 359 21.82 -10.88 -22.65
C LYS A 359 22.31 -10.75 -21.20
N GLU A 360 22.11 -9.57 -20.60
CA GLU A 360 22.06 -9.41 -19.14
C GLU A 360 21.10 -10.45 -18.53
N GLN A 361 21.62 -11.39 -17.74
CA GLN A 361 20.85 -12.53 -17.21
C GLN A 361 19.66 -12.06 -16.36
N ASP A 362 18.52 -12.76 -16.45
CA ASP A 362 17.30 -12.43 -15.69
C ASP A 362 17.54 -12.25 -14.18
N VAL A 363 18.48 -12.99 -13.59
CA VAL A 363 18.87 -12.85 -12.18
C VAL A 363 19.37 -11.44 -11.86
N VAL A 364 20.14 -10.82 -12.77
CA VAL A 364 20.65 -9.44 -12.64
C VAL A 364 19.52 -8.43 -12.87
N ARG A 365 18.68 -8.66 -13.88
CA ARG A 365 17.51 -7.81 -14.19
C ARG A 365 16.51 -7.78 -13.02
N ILE A 366 16.19 -8.94 -12.44
CA ILE A 366 15.40 -9.11 -11.21
C ILE A 366 16.07 -8.40 -10.02
N SER A 367 17.40 -8.44 -9.92
CA SER A 367 18.13 -7.77 -8.84
C SER A 367 18.12 -6.23 -8.97
N ARG A 368 18.18 -5.69 -10.19
CA ARG A 368 17.93 -4.25 -10.47
C ARG A 368 16.48 -3.89 -10.13
N MET A 369 15.52 -4.68 -10.61
CA MET A 369 14.09 -4.50 -10.36
C MET A 369 13.74 -4.44 -8.87
N LYS A 370 14.30 -5.32 -8.03
CA LYS A 370 14.07 -5.31 -6.57
C LYS A 370 14.56 -4.04 -5.86
N ARG A 371 15.46 -3.28 -6.49
CA ARG A 371 15.97 -1.98 -6.01
C ARG A 371 15.23 -0.78 -6.59
N SER A 372 14.45 -0.98 -7.66
CA SER A 372 13.72 0.09 -8.37
C SER A 372 12.67 0.80 -7.51
N THR A 373 12.30 2.01 -7.93
CA THR A 373 11.21 2.80 -7.35
C THR A 373 9.86 2.07 -7.41
N LEU A 374 9.57 1.30 -8.47
CA LEU A 374 8.36 0.48 -8.57
C LEU A 374 8.25 -0.51 -7.39
N TYR A 375 9.34 -1.21 -7.07
CA TYR A 375 9.35 -2.19 -5.98
C TYR A 375 9.19 -1.51 -4.61
N GLN A 376 9.77 -0.31 -4.45
CA GLN A 376 9.55 0.54 -3.28
C GLN A 376 8.08 0.99 -3.16
N VAL A 377 7.42 1.33 -4.28
CA VAL A 377 5.97 1.65 -4.33
C VAL A 377 5.12 0.42 -3.98
N PHE A 378 5.45 -0.78 -4.50
CA PHE A 378 4.73 -2.01 -4.16
C PHE A 378 4.84 -2.33 -2.65
N VAL A 379 6.03 -2.19 -2.05
CA VAL A 379 6.21 -2.37 -0.60
C VAL A 379 5.55 -1.25 0.21
N ALA A 380 5.61 0.01 -0.24
CA ALA A 380 4.98 1.14 0.43
C ALA A 380 3.45 1.02 0.43
N THR A 381 2.84 0.71 -0.73
CA THR A 381 1.40 0.45 -0.84
C THR A 381 1.01 -0.75 0.00
N ALA A 382 1.73 -1.87 -0.06
CA ALA A 382 1.51 -3.04 0.80
C ALA A 382 1.46 -2.66 2.29
N MET A 383 2.38 -1.82 2.76
CA MET A 383 2.35 -1.35 4.15
C MET A 383 1.16 -0.43 4.47
N CYS A 384 0.65 0.33 3.50
CA CYS A 384 -0.52 1.19 3.68
C CYS A 384 -1.78 0.35 3.95
N MET A 385 -2.11 -0.63 3.10
CA MET A 385 -3.36 -1.36 3.30
C MET A 385 -3.29 -2.46 4.38
N ILE A 386 -2.12 -3.06 4.63
CA ILE A 386 -1.92 -3.90 5.83
C ILE A 386 -2.25 -3.10 7.11
N LYS A 387 -1.93 -1.80 7.11
CA LYS A 387 -2.24 -0.88 8.20
C LYS A 387 -3.73 -0.50 8.23
N SER A 388 -4.35 -0.17 7.08
CA SER A 388 -5.79 0.13 7.02
C SER A 388 -6.65 -1.05 7.44
N GLU A 389 -6.42 -2.25 6.90
CA GLU A 389 -7.20 -3.44 7.24
C GLU A 389 -7.07 -3.79 8.74
N LYS A 390 -5.86 -3.63 9.32
CA LYS A 390 -5.69 -3.81 10.77
C LYS A 390 -6.52 -2.81 11.56
N GLU A 391 -6.47 -1.52 11.25
CA GLU A 391 -7.21 -0.48 12.00
C GLU A 391 -8.73 -0.55 11.77
N LYS A 392 -9.19 -0.84 10.56
CA LYS A 392 -10.61 -1.11 10.24
C LYS A 392 -11.17 -2.24 11.11
N ARG A 393 -10.44 -3.36 11.25
CA ARG A 393 -10.88 -4.47 12.10
C ARG A 393 -10.93 -4.12 13.58
N HIS A 394 -10.00 -3.32 14.10
CA HIS A 394 -10.07 -2.87 15.49
C HIS A 394 -11.29 -1.97 15.67
N THR A 395 -11.45 -0.94 14.83
CA THR A 395 -12.61 -0.03 14.87
C THR A 395 -13.95 -0.77 14.78
N LEU A 396 -14.05 -1.80 13.92
CA LEU A 396 -15.26 -2.63 13.82
C LEU A 396 -15.52 -3.46 15.08
N LEU A 397 -14.48 -4.06 15.68
CA LEU A 397 -14.61 -4.79 16.94
C LEU A 397 -14.96 -3.85 18.10
N ASP A 398 -14.33 -2.67 18.16
CA ASP A 398 -14.60 -1.64 19.18
C ASP A 398 -16.06 -1.16 19.09
N LEU A 399 -16.59 -0.95 17.88
CA LEU A 399 -18.01 -0.61 17.64
C LEU A 399 -18.97 -1.75 18.00
N ILE A 400 -18.62 -3.00 17.70
CA ILE A 400 -19.43 -4.18 18.08
C ILE A 400 -19.46 -4.32 19.61
N ILE A 401 -18.31 -4.16 20.28
CA ILE A 401 -18.23 -4.21 21.74
C ILE A 401 -19.06 -3.09 22.37
N ALA A 402 -18.93 -1.84 21.88
CA ALA A 402 -19.72 -0.71 22.34
C ALA A 402 -21.23 -0.97 22.21
N GLY A 403 -21.68 -1.40 21.03
CA GLY A 403 -23.09 -1.71 20.77
C GLY A 403 -23.63 -2.87 21.63
N ILE A 404 -22.80 -3.86 21.97
CA ILE A 404 -23.18 -4.93 22.91
C ILE A 404 -23.25 -4.39 24.35
N THR A 405 -22.32 -3.52 24.78
CA THR A 405 -22.36 -2.94 26.14
C THR A 405 -23.50 -1.95 26.34
N GLU A 406 -23.90 -1.21 25.29
CA GLU A 406 -25.03 -0.29 25.33
C GLU A 406 -26.38 -1.03 25.17
N GLY A 407 -26.45 -2.03 24.29
CA GLY A 407 -27.64 -2.88 24.12
C GLY A 407 -27.90 -3.86 25.27
N GLY A 408 -26.85 -4.27 26.00
CA GLY A 408 -26.94 -5.18 27.15
C GLY A 408 -27.47 -4.54 28.44
N GLY A 409 -27.65 -3.21 28.48
CA GLY A 409 -28.11 -2.49 29.67
C GLY A 409 -29.62 -2.55 29.94
N ALA A 410 -30.39 -3.28 29.13
CA ALA A 410 -31.86 -3.27 29.14
C ALA A 410 -32.47 -4.68 29.24
N GLY A 411 -32.02 -5.49 30.20
CA GLY A 411 -32.59 -6.82 30.48
C GLY A 411 -31.84 -7.60 31.57
N GLY A 412 -32.20 -7.39 32.83
CA GLY A 412 -31.59 -8.02 34.01
C GLY A 412 -31.97 -7.30 35.29
#